data_AF-A0A1D6IHH3-F1
#
_entry.id   AF-A0A1D6IHH3-F1
#
_cell.length_a   1.000
_cell.length_b   1.000
_cell.length_c   1.000
_cell.angle_alpha   90.00
_cell.angle_beta   90.00
_cell.angle_gamma   90.00
#
_symmetry.space_group_name_H-M   'P 1'
#
loop_
_entity.id
_entity.type
_entity.pdbx_description
1 polymer ?
#
loop_
_entity_poly.entity_id
_entity_poly.type
_entity_poly.pdbx_seq_one_letter_code
_entity_poly.pdbx_strand_id
1 'polypeptide(L)'
;MIEWGGEVVNSEPDGSHTSTQMGSGHFPEEGFGKASYFRNVQVVDSTNNLKPPRGVGTFTEQSSCYDVQDGSNADWGTYFYYGGPGKNSNCP
;
A
#
# COMPACT_ATOMS: atom_id res chain seq x y z
N MET A 1 -4.57 -0.30 -17.68
CA MET A 1 -4.58 -0.58 -16.23
C MET A 1 -3.81 0.55 -15.56
N ILE A 2 -4.26 1.02 -14.40
CA ILE A 2 -3.53 2.01 -13.59
C ILE A 2 -3.18 1.31 -12.30
N GLU A 3 -1.92 1.37 -11.91
CA GLU A 3 -1.39 0.71 -10.72
C GLU A 3 -0.78 1.75 -9.80
N TRP A 4 -1.08 1.63 -8.51
CA TRP A 4 -0.47 2.40 -7.44
C TRP A 4 0.13 1.41 -6.44
N GLY A 5 1.33 1.68 -5.97
CA GLY A 5 1.97 0.80 -5.02
C GLY A 5 3.41 1.17 -4.77
N GLY A 6 4.14 0.18 -4.26
CA GLY A 6 5.58 0.23 -4.06
C GLY A 6 6.14 -1.17 -4.21
N GLU A 7 7.44 -1.25 -4.44
CA GLU A 7 8.17 -2.50 -4.62
C GLU A 7 9.37 -2.50 -3.68
N VAL A 8 9.60 -3.63 -3.02
CA VAL A 8 10.83 -3.89 -2.28
C VAL A 8 11.48 -5.10 -2.92
N VAL A 9 12.66 -4.91 -3.50
CA VAL A 9 13.43 -6.00 -4.06
C VAL A 9 14.35 -6.56 -2.99
N ASN A 10 14.20 -7.84 -2.70
CA ASN A 10 15.06 -8.57 -1.77
C ASN A 10 15.58 -9.84 -2.43
N SER A 11 16.90 -9.93 -2.63
CA SER A 11 17.54 -11.12 -3.20
C SER A 11 17.91 -12.17 -2.15
N GLU A 12 17.53 -11.96 -0.88
CA GLU A 12 17.78 -12.86 0.26
C GLU A 12 19.25 -13.36 0.36
N PRO A 13 20.26 -12.47 0.28
CA PRO A 13 21.66 -12.90 0.27
C PRO A 13 22.06 -13.65 1.55
N ASP A 14 21.39 -13.33 2.67
CA ASP A 14 21.61 -13.94 3.99
C ASP A 14 20.54 -15.01 4.33
N GLY A 15 19.69 -15.39 3.37
CA GLY A 15 18.63 -16.39 3.56
C GLY A 15 17.46 -15.93 4.45
N SER A 16 17.25 -14.62 4.58
CA SER A 16 16.15 -14.05 5.35
C SER A 16 15.56 -12.82 4.67
N HIS A 17 14.33 -12.46 5.04
CA HIS A 17 13.70 -11.29 4.48
C HIS A 17 14.46 -10.00 4.85
N THR A 18 14.46 -8.99 3.99
CA THR A 18 15.03 -7.67 4.29
C THR A 18 14.26 -6.96 5.40
N SER A 19 14.97 -6.17 6.23
CA SER A 19 14.38 -5.24 7.21
C SER A 19 14.01 -3.88 6.61
N THR A 20 14.08 -3.73 5.28
CA THR A 20 13.61 -2.53 4.59
C THR A 20 12.14 -2.29 4.88
N GLN A 21 11.81 -1.17 5.48
CA GLN A 21 10.44 -0.79 5.78
C GLN A 21 9.75 -0.20 4.54
N MET A 22 8.48 -0.54 4.32
CA MET A 22 7.64 0.12 3.32
C MET A 22 6.81 1.22 3.97
N GLY A 23 6.82 2.41 3.37
CA GLY A 23 6.12 3.58 3.91
C GLY A 23 6.67 3.96 5.28
N SER A 24 5.81 3.95 6.30
CA SER A 24 6.17 4.25 7.69
C SER A 24 6.66 3.02 8.45
N GLY A 25 6.68 1.84 7.83
CA GLY A 25 7.01 0.58 8.49
C GLY A 25 5.88 -0.02 9.34
N HIS A 26 4.75 0.68 9.45
CA HIS A 26 3.54 0.19 10.11
C HIS A 26 2.63 -0.52 9.13
N PHE A 27 1.89 -1.51 9.61
CA PHE A 27 0.90 -2.23 8.82
C PHE A 27 -0.36 -1.39 8.58
N PRO A 28 -1.06 -1.58 7.44
CA PRO A 28 -2.20 -0.76 7.06
C PRO A 28 -3.37 -0.79 8.06
N GLU A 29 -3.54 -1.87 8.82
CA GLU A 29 -4.55 -2.02 9.87
C GLU A 29 -4.38 -1.01 11.01
N GLU A 30 -3.16 -0.49 11.20
CA GLU A 30 -2.90 0.52 12.22
C GLU A 30 -3.47 1.89 11.85
N GLY A 31 -3.79 2.11 10.57
CA GLY A 31 -4.58 3.24 10.08
C GLY A 31 -3.94 4.62 10.28
N PHE A 32 -4.81 5.64 10.34
CA PHE A 32 -4.41 7.05 10.34
C PHE A 32 -3.48 7.41 11.51
N GLY A 33 -2.42 8.13 11.20
CA GLY A 33 -1.40 8.55 12.16
C GLY A 33 -0.31 7.51 12.41
N LYS A 34 -0.41 6.33 11.82
CA LYS A 34 0.60 5.26 11.91
C LYS A 34 1.01 4.72 10.55
N ALA A 35 0.06 4.17 9.79
CA ALA A 35 0.30 3.63 8.47
C ALA A 35 0.48 4.75 7.43
N SER A 36 1.26 4.49 6.40
CA SER A 36 1.34 5.37 5.24
C SER A 36 0.09 5.22 4.38
N TYR A 37 -0.30 6.28 3.68
CA TYR A 37 -1.52 6.27 2.87
C TYR A 37 -1.44 7.21 1.69
N PHE A 38 -2.22 6.89 0.66
CA PHE A 38 -2.66 7.83 -0.36
C PHE A 38 -4.16 8.06 -0.17
N ARG A 39 -4.61 9.31 -0.26
CA ARG A 39 -6.03 9.68 -0.16
C ARG A 39 -6.43 10.60 -1.30
N ASN A 40 -7.73 10.71 -1.54
CA ASN A 40 -8.30 11.44 -2.68
C ASN A 40 -7.70 10.97 -4.01
N VAL A 41 -7.51 9.66 -4.16
CA VAL A 41 -7.00 9.06 -5.40
C VAL A 41 -7.99 9.35 -6.52
N GLN A 42 -7.49 9.95 -7.59
CA GLN A 42 -8.26 10.31 -8.77
C GLN A 42 -7.46 10.02 -10.03
N VAL A 43 -8.16 9.74 -11.12
CA VAL A 43 -7.61 9.49 -12.45
C VAL A 43 -8.14 10.55 -13.41
N VAL A 44 -7.34 10.90 -14.40
CA VAL A 44 -7.75 11.83 -15.46
C VAL A 44 -8.48 11.03 -16.55
N ASP A 45 -9.71 11.44 -16.88
CA ASP A 45 -10.48 10.84 -17.96
C ASP A 45 -10.13 11.44 -19.35
N SER A 46 -10.75 10.90 -20.40
CA SER A 46 -10.49 11.35 -21.79
C SER A 46 -10.93 12.79 -22.08
N THR A 47 -11.65 13.42 -21.15
CA THR A 47 -12.09 14.82 -21.21
C THR A 47 -11.24 15.74 -20.34
N ASN A 48 -10.11 15.24 -19.82
CA ASN A 48 -9.19 15.94 -18.93
C ASN A 48 -9.82 16.35 -17.59
N ASN A 49 -10.78 15.56 -17.10
CA ASN A 49 -11.41 15.76 -15.80
C ASN A 49 -10.91 14.71 -14.80
N LEU A 50 -10.76 15.13 -13.54
CA LEU A 50 -10.46 14.23 -12.43
C LEU A 50 -11.71 13.42 -12.03
N LYS A 51 -11.56 12.11 -11.94
CA LYS A 51 -12.60 11.17 -11.52
C LYS A 51 -12.07 10.18 -10.48
N PRO A 52 -12.88 9.78 -9.50
CA PRO A 52 -12.52 8.65 -8.65
C PRO A 52 -12.32 7.38 -9.50
N PRO A 53 -11.31 6.55 -9.18
CA PRO A 53 -11.14 5.26 -9.86
C PRO A 53 -12.32 4.33 -9.55
N ARG A 54 -12.57 3.38 -10.44
CA ARG A 54 -13.63 2.35 -10.29
C ARG A 54 -13.00 0.97 -10.31
N GLY A 55 -13.52 0.06 -9.49
CA GLY A 55 -13.04 -1.32 -9.43
C GLY A 55 -11.61 -1.42 -8.90
N VAL A 56 -11.29 -0.65 -7.86
CA VAL A 56 -10.00 -0.75 -7.17
C VAL A 56 -9.94 -2.12 -6.49
N GLY A 57 -8.79 -2.77 -6.63
CA GLY A 57 -8.44 -3.99 -5.90
C GLY A 57 -7.02 -3.85 -5.38
N THR A 58 -6.71 -4.65 -4.36
CA THR A 58 -5.38 -4.70 -3.74
C THR A 58 -4.68 -6.00 -4.08
N PHE A 59 -3.34 -5.96 -4.09
CA PHE A 59 -2.49 -7.12 -4.29
C PHE A 59 -1.21 -6.94 -3.48
N THR A 60 -0.79 -8.03 -2.81
CA THR A 60 0.52 -8.15 -2.16
C THR A 60 1.00 -9.59 -2.32
N GLU A 61 2.30 -9.76 -2.51
CA GLU A 61 2.93 -11.08 -2.61
C GLU A 61 3.06 -11.75 -1.24
N GLN A 62 3.36 -10.96 -0.19
CA GLN A 62 3.58 -11.43 1.17
C GLN A 62 2.99 -10.43 2.18
N SER A 63 1.70 -10.57 2.47
CA SER A 63 0.97 -9.68 3.40
C SER A 63 1.56 -9.66 4.82
N SER A 64 2.26 -10.71 5.24
CA SER A 64 2.93 -10.73 6.54
C SER A 64 4.20 -9.87 6.61
N CYS A 65 4.74 -9.43 5.47
CA CYS A 65 5.90 -8.55 5.37
C CYS A 65 5.48 -7.10 5.07
N TYR A 66 4.61 -6.96 4.07
CA TYR A 66 4.03 -5.71 3.60
C TYR A 66 2.60 -5.94 3.14
N ASP A 67 1.69 -5.07 3.55
CA ASP A 67 0.28 -5.19 3.18
C ASP A 67 -0.31 -3.86 2.71
N VAL A 68 -1.47 -3.95 2.07
CA VAL A 68 -2.24 -2.82 1.54
C VAL A 68 -3.73 -3.04 1.75
N GLN A 69 -4.40 -2.01 2.25
CA GLN A 69 -5.86 -2.03 2.44
C GLN A 69 -6.48 -0.77 1.86
N ASP A 70 -7.43 -0.96 0.95
CA ASP A 70 -8.18 0.12 0.34
C ASP A 70 -9.43 0.49 1.14
N GLY A 71 -9.94 1.68 0.87
CA GLY A 71 -11.18 2.16 1.44
C GLY A 71 -11.74 3.34 0.65
N SER A 72 -13.00 3.66 0.93
CA SER A 72 -13.68 4.79 0.30
C SER A 72 -14.69 5.41 1.25
N ASN A 73 -14.59 6.72 1.46
CA ASN A 73 -15.60 7.49 2.18
C ASN A 73 -15.64 8.95 1.70
N ALA A 74 -16.60 9.73 2.21
CA ALA A 74 -16.81 11.12 1.77
C ALA A 74 -15.65 12.06 2.15
N ASP A 75 -14.95 11.79 3.25
CA ASP A 75 -13.91 12.67 3.78
C ASP A 75 -12.54 12.42 3.14
N TRP A 76 -12.27 11.17 2.73
CA TRP A 76 -10.97 10.72 2.21
C TRP A 76 -11.00 10.39 0.72
N GLY A 77 -12.18 10.41 0.09
CA GLY A 77 -12.36 9.90 -1.27
C GLY A 77 -12.00 8.42 -1.36
N THR A 78 -11.49 7.99 -2.50
CA THR A 78 -10.79 6.69 -2.60
C THR A 78 -9.41 6.82 -1.99
N TYR A 79 -9.05 5.90 -1.10
CA TYR A 79 -7.76 5.88 -0.43
C TYR A 79 -7.28 4.45 -0.23
N PHE A 80 -6.00 4.30 0.10
CA PHE A 80 -5.46 3.05 0.59
C PHE A 80 -4.36 3.32 1.61
N TYR A 81 -4.31 2.49 2.63
CA TYR A 81 -3.18 2.38 3.53
C TYR A 81 -2.21 1.33 3.00
N TYR A 82 -0.92 1.54 3.21
CA TYR A 82 0.11 0.59 2.84
C TYR A 82 1.28 0.67 3.80
N GLY A 83 2.01 -0.43 3.92
CA GLY A 83 3.25 -0.47 4.66
C GLY A 83 3.54 -1.84 5.25
N GLY A 84 4.57 -1.86 6.08
CA GLY A 84 5.00 -3.05 6.79
C GLY A 84 6.49 -2.95 7.12
N PRO A 85 6.93 -3.63 8.18
CA PRO A 85 8.29 -3.52 8.66
C PRO A 85 9.30 -4.30 7.79
N GLY A 86 8.82 -5.08 6.80
CA GLY A 86 9.63 -6.12 6.18
C GLY A 86 9.84 -7.26 7.17
N LYS A 87 11.09 -7.57 7.50
CA LYS A 87 11.44 -8.62 8.45
C LYS A 87 10.79 -8.44 9.82
N ASN A 88 10.00 -9.41 10.24
CA ASN A 88 9.32 -9.46 11.54
C ASN A 88 9.02 -10.91 11.95
N SER A 89 8.38 -11.15 13.11
CA SER A 89 8.11 -12.51 13.61
C SER A 89 7.22 -13.36 12.67
N ASN A 90 6.40 -12.73 11.83
CA ASN A 90 5.53 -13.38 10.84
C ASN A 90 6.12 -13.32 9.41
N CYS A 91 7.28 -12.69 9.24
CA CYS A 91 8.03 -12.58 7.99
C CYS A 91 9.54 -12.66 8.30
N PRO A 92 10.09 -13.88 8.50
CA PRO A 92 11.45 -14.07 9.01
C PRO A 92 12.59 -13.73 8.03
#